data_AF-A0A1I7JHX0-F1
#
_entry.id   AF-A0A1I7JHX0-F1
#
_cell.length_a   1.000
_cell.length_b   1.000
_cell.length_c   1.000
_cell.angle_alpha   90.00
_cell.angle_beta   90.00
_cell.angle_gamma   90.00
#
_symmetry.space_group_name_H-M   'P 1'
#
loop_
_entity.id
_entity.type
_entity.pdbx_description
1 polymer ?
#
loop_
_entity_poly.entity_id
_entity_poly.type
_entity_poly.pdbx_seq_one_letter_code
_entity_poly.pdbx_strand_id
1 'polypeptide(L)' 'MHRWQYRCETDPALLDRLGDEGWELVSVIVLREIPHFYFKRPQPSFTERVTLEQRRRLGDDDRQ' A
#
# COMPACT_ATOMS: atom_id res chain seq x y z
N MET A 1 -16.98 7.44 -6.08
CA MET A 1 -16.59 7.41 -4.65
C MET A 1 -15.16 6.91 -4.56
N HIS A 2 -14.24 7.72 -4.03
CA HIS A 2 -12.86 7.27 -3.79
C HIS A 2 -12.83 6.33 -2.59
N ARG A 3 -12.52 5.06 -2.82
CA ARG A 3 -12.38 4.07 -1.76
C ARG A 3 -10.95 4.13 -1.22
N TRP A 4 -10.79 4.03 0.09
CA TRP A 4 -9.49 4.07 0.75
C TRP A 4 -9.11 2.68 1.26
N GLN A 5 -7.81 2.37 1.22
CA GLN A 5 -7.23 1.24 1.93
C GLN A 5 -6.53 1.75 3.19
N TYR A 6 -6.58 0.95 4.25
CA TYR A 6 -5.93 1.26 5.52
C TYR A 6 -5.00 0.11 5.91
N ARG A 7 -3.89 0.46 6.57
CA ARG A 7 -2.89 -0.50 7.06
C ARG A 7 -2.36 -0.04 8.41
N CYS A 8 -2.06 -0.98 9.28
CA CYS A 8 -1.45 -0.74 10.59
C CYS A 8 -0.19 -1.60 10.68
N GLU A 9 0.93 -1.00 11.07
CA GLU A 9 2.20 -1.69 11.28
C GLU A 9 2.83 -1.26 12.59
N THR A 10 3.67 -2.11 13.16
CA THR A 10 4.45 -1.80 14.38
C THR A 10 5.95 -1.75 14.14
N ASP A 11 6.40 -2.19 12.95
CA ASP A 11 7.81 -2.18 12.56
C ASP A 11 8.16 -0.88 11.82
N PRO A 12 9.01 -0.01 12.40
CA PRO A 12 9.46 1.21 11.75
C PRO A 12 10.35 0.96 10.52
N ALA A 13 10.92 -0.24 10.35
CA ALA A 13 11.70 -0.57 9.15
C ALA A 13 10.84 -0.60 7.87
N LEU A 14 9.51 -0.65 8.01
CA LEU A 14 8.59 -0.67 6.87
C LEU A 14 8.21 0.72 6.35
N LEU A 15 8.56 1.80 7.06
CA LEU A 15 8.10 3.16 6.74
C LEU A 15 8.48 3.60 5.32
N ASP A 16 9.76 3.47 4.97
CA ASP A 16 10.27 3.91 3.66
C ASP A 16 9.63 3.11 2.53
N ARG A 17 9.62 1.77 2.66
CA ARG A 17 9.01 0.87 1.69
C ARG A 17 7.52 1.18 1.49
N LEU A 18 6.80 1.46 2.57
CA LEU A 18 5.37 1.79 2.49
C LEU A 18 5.15 3.12 1.77
N GLY A 19 6.02 4.11 2.03
CA GLY A 19 6.04 5.37 1.28
C GLY A 19 6.20 5.13 -0.23
N ASP A 20 7.16 4.30 -0.62
CA ASP A 20 7.40 3.92 -2.03
C ASP A 20 6.20 3.17 -2.65
N GLU A 21 5.47 2.38 -1.86
CA GLU A 21 4.25 1.68 -2.26
C GLU A 21 2.99 2.60 -2.30
N GLY A 22 3.16 3.89 -2.05
CA GLY A 22 2.10 4.91 -2.09
C GLY A 22 1.23 4.96 -0.84
N TRP A 23 1.69 4.40 0.28
CA TRP A 23 1.03 4.56 1.58
C TRP A 23 1.45 5.86 2.25
N GLU A 24 0.46 6.59 2.78
CA GLU A 24 0.65 7.82 3.55
C GLU A 24 0.47 7.52 5.03
N LEU A 25 1.47 7.84 5.86
CA LEU A 25 1.37 7.75 7.32
C LEU A 25 0.43 8.85 7.83
N VAL A 26 -0.64 8.45 8.52
CA VAL A 26 -1.68 9.38 9.00
C VAL A 26 -1.76 9.49 10.52
N SER A 27 -1.24 8.51 11.26
CA SER A 27 -1.22 8.56 12.72
C SER A 27 -0.15 7.63 13.28
N VAL A 28 0.41 8.03 14.42
CA VAL A 28 1.28 7.19 15.25
C VAL A 28 0.71 7.20 16.66
N ILE A 29 0.42 6.03 17.21
CA ILE A 29 -0.01 5.89 18.61
C ILE A 29 0.91 4.90 19.31
N VAL A 30 1.15 5.12 20.61
CA VAL A 30 1.91 4.17 21.43
C VAL A 30 0.94 3.40 22.30
N LEU A 31 0.88 2.08 22.11
CA LEU A 31 0.06 1.18 22.91
C LEU A 31 0.99 0.18 23.60
N ARG A 32 0.98 0.17 24.94
CA ARG A 32 1.84 -0.73 25.75
C ARG A 32 3.32 -0.65 25.30
N GLU A 33 3.82 0.56 25.17
CA GLU A 33 5.21 0.86 24.75
C GLU A 33 5.57 0.48 23.30
N ILE A 34 4.60 -0.04 22.52
CA ILE A 34 4.79 -0.40 21.11
C ILE A 34 4.18 0.70 20.23
N PRO A 35 4.98 1.34 19.34
CA PRO A 35 4.43 2.28 18.37
C PRO A 35 3.61 1.53 17.32
N HIS A 36 2.46 2.09 16.98
CA HIS A 36 1.57 1.63 15.92
C HIS A 36 1.44 2.74 14.89
N PHE A 37 1.80 2.42 13.66
CA PHE A 37 1.83 3.30 12.52
C PHE A 37 0.61 3.01 11.64
N TYR A 38 -0.27 3.99 11.50
CA TYR A 38 -1.48 3.89 10.68
C TYR A 38 -1.28 4.59 9.36
N PHE A 39 -1.62 3.89 8.28
CA PHE A 39 -1.48 4.38 6.92
C PHE A 39 -2.80 4.35 6.19
N LYS A 40 -2.93 5.23 5.19
CA LYS A 40 -3.97 5.15 4.16
C LYS A 40 -3.33 5.19 2.78
N ARG A 41 -4.03 4.66 1.79
CA ARG A 41 -3.77 4.98 0.38
C ARG A 41 -5.05 4.96 -0.46
N PRO A 42 -5.11 5.70 -1.56
CA PRO A 42 -6.21 5.59 -2.51
C PRO A 42 -6.30 4.15 -3.04
N GLN A 43 -7.50 3.58 -3.04
CA GLN A 43 -7.73 2.33 -3.74
C GLN A 43 -7.69 2.62 -5.25
N PRO A 44 -6.85 1.92 -6.03
CA PRO A 44 -6.87 2.09 -7.48
C PRO A 44 -8.28 1.78 -8.01
N SER A 45 -8.73 2.61 -8.95
CA SER A 45 -10.02 2.47 -9.64
C SER A 45 -10.12 1.13 -10.36
N PHE A 46 -11.33 0.71 -10.72
CA PHE A 46 -11.54 -0.55 -11.46
C PHE A 46 -10.70 -0.59 -12.75
N THR A 47 -10.65 0.52 -13.50
CA THR A 47 -9.84 0.64 -14.71
C THR A 47 -8.34 0.52 -14.43
N GLU A 48 -7.83 1.17 -13.38
CA GLU A 48 -6.42 1.07 -12.99
C GLU A 48 -6.05 -0.35 -12.53
N ARG A 49 -6.96 -1.04 -11.84
CA ARG A 49 -6.77 -2.45 -11.45
C ARG A 49 -6.69 -3.36 -12.67
N VAL A 50 -7.55 -3.15 -13.67
CA VAL A 50 -7.53 -3.93 -14.92
C VAL A 50 -6.24 -3.68 -15.69
N THR A 51 -5.78 -2.43 -15.81
CA THR A 51 -4.50 -2.12 -16.50
C THR A 51 -3.29 -2.69 -15.76
N LEU A 52 -3.27 -2.65 -14.41
CA LEU A 52 -2.22 -3.27 -13.62
C LEU A 52 -2.22 -4.81 -13.76
N GLU A 53 -3.39 -5.43 -13.80
CA GLU A 53 -3.53 -6.87 -14.03
C GLU A 53 -3.09 -7.27 -15.45
N GLN A 54 -3.48 -6.50 -16.47
CA GLN A 54 -3.05 -6.71 -17.85
C GLN A 54 -1.54 -6.57 -18.02
N ARG A 55 -0.92 -5.56 -17.40
CA ARG A 55 0.55 -5.39 -17.41
C ARG A 55 1.28 -6.55 -16.74
N ARG A 56 0.73 -7.08 -15.64
CA ARG A 56 1.31 -8.24 -14.96
C ARG A 56 1.29 -9.50 -15.82
N ARG A 57 0.20 -9.74 -16.56
CA ARG A 57 0.09 -10.88 -17.48
C ARG A 57 1.04 -10.76 -18.69
N LEU A 58 1.20 -9.57 -19.25
CA LEU A 58 2.12 -9.33 -20.37
C LEU A 58 3.60 -9.48 -19.97
N GLY A 59 3.97 -9.09 -18.75
CA GLY A 59 5.34 -9.26 -18.25
C GLY A 59 5.74 -10.72 -17.95
N ASP A 60 4.76 -11.61 -17.78
CA ASP A 60 5.01 -13.05 -17.61
C ASP A 60 5.11 -13.78 -18.98
N ASP A 61 4.51 -13.23 -20.05
CA ASP A 61 4.59 -13.78 -21.42
C ASP A 61 5.92 -13.44 -22.13
N ASP A 62 6.58 -12.33 -21.77
CA ASP A 62 7.88 -11.90 -22.35
C ASP A 62 9.10 -12.71 -21.83
N ARG A 63 8.86 -13.77 -21.03
CA ARG A 63 9.89 -14.67 -20.47
C ARG A 63 9.81 -16.11 -21.00
N GLN A 64 9.14 -16.34 -22.12
CA GLN A 64 9.13 -17.62 -22.84
C GLN A 64 9.98 -17.58 -24.10
#